data_AF-A0A970AWV8-F1
#
_entry.id   AF-A0A970AWV8-F1
#
_cell.length_a   1.000
_cell.length_b   1.000
_cell.length_c   1.000
_cell.angle_alpha   90.00
_cell.angle_beta   90.00
_cell.angle_gamma   90.00
#
_symmetry.space_group_name_H-M   'P 1'
#
loop_
_entity.id
_entity.type
_entity.pdbx_description
1 polymer ?
#
loop_
_entity_poly.entity_id
_entity_poly.type
_entity_poly.pdbx_seq_one_letter_code
_entity_poly.pdbx_strand_id
1 'polypeptide(L)'
;MIRAGLLILAMAAPVTAGTLEGRLVTFTVETWDERETPLLVARGRTVTVGQGVEFGLEPEGFTGGLDVVPVTVEIGPTRIELSYPRGIGRFYESAFNGYVLRFETECALFENVAIDPAATTMKVTEVWAEAGALYINVSGLGYGPTSTLALDLEVADCPLS
;
A
#
# COMPACT_ATOMS: atom_id res chain seq x y z
N MET A 1 -41.05 32.37 37.91
CA MET A 1 -40.41 32.24 36.58
C MET A 1 -39.16 31.39 36.74
N ILE A 2 -39.27 30.07 36.58
CA ILE A 2 -38.14 29.14 36.72
C ILE A 2 -37.75 28.72 35.30
N ARG A 3 -36.58 29.19 34.84
CA ARG A 3 -36.01 28.86 33.53
C ARG A 3 -35.47 27.43 33.58
N ALA A 4 -36.06 26.54 32.79
CA ALA A 4 -35.54 25.22 32.51
C ALA A 4 -34.31 25.36 31.58
N GLY A 5 -33.14 24.89 32.04
CA GLY A 5 -31.96 24.71 31.19
C GLY A 5 -31.99 23.32 30.58
N LEU A 6 -32.18 23.24 29.26
CA LEU A 6 -31.98 22.00 28.50
C LEU A 6 -30.47 21.75 28.34
N LEU A 7 -29.97 20.66 28.93
CA LEU A 7 -28.66 20.11 28.62
C LEU A 7 -28.79 19.29 27.33
N ILE A 8 -28.14 19.71 26.25
CA ILE A 8 -27.99 18.88 25.04
C ILE A 8 -26.73 18.04 25.24
N LEU A 9 -26.92 16.74 25.51
CA LEU A 9 -25.84 15.75 25.45
C LEU A 9 -25.58 15.47 23.96
N ALA A 10 -24.46 15.97 23.43
CA ALA A 10 -23.95 15.56 22.13
C ALA A 10 -23.47 14.10 22.26
N MET A 11 -24.26 13.17 21.69
CA MET A 11 -23.83 11.78 21.51
C MET A 11 -22.75 11.77 20.42
N ALA A 12 -21.48 11.73 20.82
CA ALA A 12 -20.40 11.39 19.91
C ALA A 12 -20.55 9.91 19.56
N ALA A 13 -21.09 9.60 18.39
CA ALA A 13 -20.98 8.25 17.84
C ALA A 13 -19.50 7.95 17.61
N PRO A 14 -19.00 6.76 17.97
CA PRO A 14 -17.66 6.37 17.59
C PRO A 14 -17.61 6.37 16.06
N VAL A 15 -16.73 7.20 15.48
CA VAL A 15 -16.27 6.98 14.11
C VAL A 15 -15.55 5.64 14.16
N THR A 16 -16.17 4.60 13.60
CA THR A 16 -15.41 3.37 13.35
C THR A 16 -14.41 3.74 12.26
N ALA A 17 -13.12 3.55 12.53
CA ALA A 17 -12.16 3.64 11.44
C ALA A 17 -12.45 2.50 10.45
N GLY A 18 -12.32 2.75 9.15
CA GLY A 18 -12.45 1.71 8.14
C GLY A 18 -11.39 0.63 8.30
N THR A 19 -11.54 -0.46 7.55
CA THR A 19 -10.58 -1.58 7.51
C THR A 19 -10.31 -2.03 6.08
N LEU A 20 -9.09 -2.50 5.84
CA LEU A 20 -8.73 -3.23 4.62
C LEU A 20 -9.13 -4.71 4.67
N GLU A 21 -9.37 -5.28 5.85
CA GLU A 21 -9.68 -6.70 6.02
C GLU A 21 -10.92 -7.10 5.21
N GLY A 22 -10.84 -8.22 4.50
CA GLY A 22 -11.91 -8.73 3.64
C GLY A 22 -12.02 -8.05 2.27
N ARG A 23 -11.21 -7.02 1.97
CA ARG A 23 -11.20 -6.38 0.64
C ARG A 23 -10.40 -7.18 -0.38
N LEU A 24 -10.80 -7.11 -1.64
CA LEU A 24 -9.98 -7.58 -2.75
C LEU A 24 -8.94 -6.53 -3.12
N VAL A 25 -7.69 -6.98 -3.24
CA VAL A 25 -6.57 -6.16 -3.65
C VAL A 25 -5.78 -6.86 -4.75
N THR A 26 -5.49 -6.14 -5.83
CA THR A 26 -4.57 -6.55 -6.88
C THR A 26 -3.22 -5.88 -6.65
N PHE A 27 -2.19 -6.69 -6.45
CA PHE A 27 -0.80 -6.23 -6.40
C PHE A 27 -0.13 -6.37 -7.76
N THR A 28 0.49 -5.29 -8.22
CA THR A 28 1.26 -5.23 -9.47
C THR A 28 2.59 -4.51 -9.22
N VAL A 29 3.62 -4.91 -9.96
CA VAL A 29 4.90 -4.19 -10.04
C VAL A 29 4.95 -3.43 -11.36
N GLU A 30 5.28 -2.14 -11.30
CA GLU A 30 5.36 -1.29 -12.48
C GLU A 30 6.66 -0.47 -12.48
N THR A 31 7.21 -0.28 -13.67
CA THR A 31 8.37 0.59 -13.91
C THR A 31 8.10 1.43 -15.15
N TRP A 32 8.17 2.76 -15.01
CA TRP A 32 7.93 3.69 -16.11
C TRP A 32 8.61 5.04 -15.87
N ASP A 33 9.00 5.70 -16.95
CA ASP A 33 9.29 7.15 -16.98
C ASP A 33 8.05 7.94 -17.43
N GLU A 34 7.32 7.39 -18.39
CA GLU A 34 6.03 7.86 -18.89
C GLU A 34 4.97 6.77 -18.65
N ARG A 35 3.90 7.08 -17.91
CA ARG A 35 2.91 6.09 -17.45
C ARG A 35 2.19 5.40 -18.61
N GLU A 36 1.96 6.08 -19.73
CA GLU A 36 1.30 5.50 -20.91
C GLU A 36 2.18 4.52 -21.71
N THR A 37 3.50 4.55 -21.51
CA THR A 37 4.46 3.65 -22.19
C THR A 37 5.41 3.01 -21.18
N PRO A 38 4.91 2.06 -20.37
CA PRO A 38 5.70 1.51 -19.28
C PRO A 38 6.85 0.62 -19.77
N LEU A 39 7.96 0.66 -19.03
CA LEU A 39 9.12 -0.22 -19.25
C LEU A 39 8.80 -1.65 -18.78
N LEU A 40 8.05 -1.77 -17.68
CA LEU A 40 7.59 -3.04 -17.13
C LEU A 40 6.23 -2.86 -16.46
N VAL A 41 5.33 -3.81 -16.74
CA VAL A 41 4.11 -4.06 -15.96
C VAL A 41 4.07 -5.56 -15.71
N ALA A 42 4.35 -5.95 -14.47
CA ALA A 42 4.31 -7.36 -14.08
C ALA A 42 2.88 -7.90 -14.10
N ARG A 43 2.73 -9.22 -14.03
CA ARG A 43 1.41 -9.83 -13.94
C ARG A 43 0.81 -9.52 -12.56
N GLY A 44 -0.30 -8.80 -12.55
CA GLY A 44 -1.05 -8.53 -11.32
C GLY A 44 -1.55 -9.81 -10.66
N ARG A 45 -1.54 -9.84 -9.32
CA ARG A 45 -2.09 -10.93 -8.50
C ARG A 45 -3.18 -10.38 -7.60
N THR A 46 -4.34 -11.02 -7.56
CA THR A 46 -5.47 -10.60 -6.72
C THR A 46 -5.65 -11.56 -5.56
N VAL A 47 -5.81 -11.01 -4.36
CA VAL A 47 -6.12 -11.76 -3.13
C VAL A 47 -7.14 -11.00 -2.28
N THR A 48 -7.77 -11.70 -1.34
CA THR A 48 -8.56 -11.09 -0.27
C THR A 48 -7.65 -10.80 0.92
N VAL A 49 -7.66 -9.58 1.42
CA VAL A 49 -6.90 -9.18 2.62
C VAL A 49 -7.38 -9.96 3.83
N GLY A 50 -6.45 -10.55 4.57
CA GLY A 50 -6.76 -11.42 5.70
C GLY A 50 -5.68 -11.36 6.77
N GLN A 51 -5.41 -12.53 7.38
CA GLN A 51 -4.35 -12.67 8.38
C GLN A 51 -3.09 -13.25 7.73
N GLY A 52 -1.94 -12.59 7.93
CA GLY A 52 -0.63 -13.05 7.46
C GLY A 52 -0.20 -12.39 6.15
N VAL A 53 0.67 -13.05 5.40
CA VAL A 53 1.24 -12.52 4.15
C VAL A 53 0.25 -12.69 2.99
N GLU A 54 -0.15 -11.58 2.37
CA GLU A 54 -0.99 -11.54 1.18
C GLU A 54 -0.22 -11.84 -0.10
N PHE A 55 1.04 -11.40 -0.20
CA PHE A 55 1.83 -11.59 -1.41
C PHE A 55 3.28 -12.01 -1.10
N GLY A 56 3.73 -13.07 -1.79
CA GLY A 56 5.14 -13.39 -1.97
C GLY A 56 5.47 -13.38 -3.46
N LEU A 57 6.14 -12.32 -3.92
CA LEU A 57 6.66 -12.31 -5.28
C LEU A 57 8.01 -13.01 -5.33
N GLU A 58 8.13 -13.87 -6.33
CA GLU A 58 9.39 -14.46 -6.78
C GLU A 58 9.80 -13.76 -8.08
N PRO A 59 11.03 -13.94 -8.56
CA PRO A 59 11.41 -13.45 -9.89
C PRO A 59 10.46 -14.03 -10.95
N GLU A 60 9.94 -13.17 -11.83
CA GLU A 60 8.95 -13.56 -12.86
C GLU A 60 9.61 -13.79 -14.23
N GLY A 61 10.91 -13.53 -14.33
CA GLY A 61 11.68 -13.62 -15.56
C GLY A 61 11.82 -12.25 -16.23
N PHE A 62 12.90 -12.10 -17.01
CA PHE A 62 13.26 -10.82 -17.58
C PHE A 62 12.23 -10.32 -18.62
N THR A 63 11.67 -9.15 -18.37
CA THR A 63 10.89 -8.35 -19.32
C THR A 63 11.62 -7.05 -19.57
N GLY A 64 12.03 -6.78 -20.82
CA GLY A 64 12.77 -5.55 -21.13
C GLY A 64 14.13 -5.42 -20.44
N GLY A 65 14.72 -6.53 -19.97
CA GLY A 65 15.97 -6.53 -19.19
C GLY A 65 15.78 -6.29 -17.69
N LEU A 66 14.54 -6.13 -17.23
CA LEU A 66 14.17 -5.98 -15.82
C LEU A 66 13.49 -7.26 -15.32
N ASP A 67 13.69 -7.59 -14.06
CA ASP A 67 13.00 -8.68 -13.38
C ASP A 67 12.45 -8.15 -12.05
N VAL A 68 11.43 -8.82 -11.54
CA VAL A 68 10.79 -8.48 -10.28
C VAL A 68 11.72 -8.84 -9.12
N VAL A 69 12.00 -7.86 -8.26
CA VAL A 69 12.69 -8.10 -7.00
C VAL A 69 11.75 -8.84 -6.04
N PRO A 70 12.17 -9.98 -5.46
CA PRO A 70 11.35 -10.72 -4.50
C PRO A 70 10.96 -9.85 -3.31
N VAL A 71 9.67 -9.77 -3.03
CA VAL A 71 9.10 -8.98 -1.94
C VAL A 71 8.00 -9.76 -1.25
N THR A 72 7.95 -9.65 0.06
CA THR A 72 6.85 -10.12 0.89
C THR A 72 6.00 -8.91 1.28
N VAL A 73 4.69 -8.99 1.03
CA VAL A 73 3.72 -7.95 1.37
C VAL A 73 2.71 -8.52 2.35
N GLU A 74 2.60 -7.89 3.50
CA GLU A 74 1.60 -8.14 4.53
C GLU A 74 0.69 -6.92 4.65
N ILE A 75 -0.61 -7.14 4.67
CA ILE A 75 -1.68 -6.14 4.63
C ILE A 75 -2.58 -6.43 5.83
N GLY A 76 -2.37 -5.69 6.90
CA GLY A 76 -3.25 -5.68 8.06
C GLY A 76 -4.46 -4.75 7.86
N PRO A 77 -5.33 -4.64 8.88
CA PRO A 77 -6.54 -3.81 8.83
C PRO A 77 -6.29 -2.34 8.46
N THR A 78 -5.20 -1.76 8.98
CA THR A 78 -4.85 -0.33 8.81
C THR A 78 -3.35 -0.15 8.56
N ARG A 79 -2.65 -1.19 8.09
CA ARG A 79 -1.19 -1.18 7.95
C ARG A 79 -0.74 -2.08 6.81
N ILE A 80 0.29 -1.65 6.09
CA ILE A 80 0.91 -2.45 5.03
C ILE A 80 2.40 -2.53 5.29
N GLU A 81 2.97 -3.73 5.25
CA GLU A 81 4.39 -3.99 5.46
C GLU A 81 5.00 -4.71 4.25
N LEU A 82 6.12 -4.17 3.76
CA LEU A 82 6.93 -4.76 2.70
C LEU A 82 8.28 -5.18 3.29
N SER A 83 8.71 -6.40 2.99
CA SER A 83 10.03 -6.91 3.37
C SER A 83 10.73 -7.66 2.25
N TYR A 84 12.06 -7.66 2.28
CA TYR A 84 12.92 -8.20 1.23
C TYR A 84 13.81 -9.32 1.78
N PRO A 85 13.25 -10.48 2.13
CA PRO A 85 13.98 -11.50 2.89
C PRO A 85 15.14 -12.15 2.10
N ARG A 86 15.18 -11.98 0.78
CA ARG A 86 16.18 -12.59 -0.11
C ARG A 86 16.68 -11.59 -1.15
N GLY A 87 17.92 -11.80 -1.58
CA GLY A 87 18.60 -10.93 -2.54
C GLY A 87 19.13 -9.66 -1.88
N ILE A 88 20.07 -9.00 -2.55
CA ILE A 88 20.58 -7.68 -2.19
C ILE A 88 20.88 -6.93 -3.48
N GLY A 89 20.53 -5.66 -3.54
CA GLY A 89 20.74 -4.89 -4.75
C GLY A 89 20.18 -3.49 -4.66
N ARG A 90 19.97 -2.91 -5.85
CA ARG A 90 19.39 -1.60 -6.03
C ARG A 90 18.27 -1.70 -7.05
N PHE A 91 17.15 -1.05 -6.78
CA PHE A 91 16.09 -0.92 -7.77
C PHE A 91 16.58 -0.11 -8.97
N TYR A 92 16.12 -0.50 -10.16
CA TYR A 92 16.32 0.28 -11.38
C TYR A 92 15.81 1.72 -11.19
N GLU A 93 16.50 2.70 -11.76
CA GLU A 93 16.18 4.11 -11.59
C GLU A 93 15.32 4.59 -12.77
N SER A 94 14.12 5.06 -12.46
CA SER A 94 13.13 5.65 -13.38
C SER A 94 12.22 6.63 -12.62
N ALA A 95 11.33 7.35 -13.31
CA ALA A 95 10.36 8.24 -12.66
C ALA A 95 9.49 7.49 -11.63
N PHE A 96 9.00 6.30 -12.00
CA PHE A 96 8.40 5.35 -11.08
C PHE A 96 9.01 3.97 -11.26
N ASN A 97 9.42 3.36 -10.14
CA ASN A 97 9.73 1.95 -10.07
C ASN A 97 9.26 1.42 -8.72
N GLY A 98 8.20 0.63 -8.72
CA GLY A 98 7.73 0.06 -7.48
C GLY A 98 6.38 -0.61 -7.59
N TYR A 99 5.60 -0.43 -6.54
CA TYR A 99 4.44 -1.28 -6.26
C TYR A 99 3.15 -0.51 -6.39
N VAL A 100 2.14 -1.19 -6.93
CA VAL A 100 0.79 -0.67 -7.02
C VAL A 100 -0.19 -1.68 -6.43
N LEU A 101 -0.86 -1.27 -5.35
CA LEU A 101 -1.92 -2.04 -4.70
C LEU A 101 -3.27 -1.43 -5.07
N ARG A 102 -4.04 -2.10 -5.93
CA ARG A 102 -5.34 -1.63 -6.41
C ARG A 102 -6.44 -2.35 -5.66
N PHE A 103 -7.26 -1.62 -4.93
CA PHE A 103 -8.39 -2.19 -4.21
C PHE A 103 -9.64 -2.12 -5.10
N GLU A 104 -10.41 -3.20 -5.15
CA GLU A 104 -11.68 -3.23 -5.87
C GLU A 104 -12.72 -2.44 -5.07
N THR A 105 -12.81 -1.13 -5.30
CA THR A 105 -13.79 -0.27 -4.66
C THR A 105 -14.05 1.00 -5.47
N GLU A 106 -15.25 1.54 -5.36
CA GLU A 106 -15.67 2.78 -6.02
C GLU A 106 -15.52 4.02 -5.12
N CYS A 107 -15.11 3.84 -3.86
CA CYS A 107 -14.94 4.92 -2.90
C CYS A 107 -13.48 5.41 -2.84
N ALA A 108 -13.26 6.60 -2.26
CA ALA A 108 -11.94 7.01 -1.82
C ALA A 108 -11.52 6.21 -0.57
N LEU A 109 -10.82 5.09 -0.78
CA LEU A 109 -10.49 4.13 0.28
C LEU A 109 -9.53 4.70 1.34
N PHE A 110 -8.57 5.51 0.92
CA PHE A 110 -7.51 6.03 1.79
C PHE A 110 -7.76 7.51 2.08
N GLU A 111 -7.99 7.83 3.35
CA GLU A 111 -8.02 9.22 3.82
C GLU A 111 -6.61 9.75 4.00
N ASN A 112 -5.71 8.90 4.50
CA ASN A 112 -4.32 9.22 4.72
C ASN A 112 -3.43 7.98 4.54
N VAL A 113 -2.20 8.21 4.10
CA VAL A 113 -1.15 7.19 3.99
C VAL A 113 0.14 7.82 4.51
N ALA A 114 0.73 7.21 5.53
CA ALA A 114 1.96 7.68 6.14
C ALA A 114 2.99 6.55 6.24
N ILE A 115 4.26 6.89 6.04
CA ILE A 115 5.37 5.97 6.32
C ILE A 115 5.58 5.95 7.83
N ASP A 116 5.65 4.76 8.43
CA ASP A 116 6.05 4.57 9.83
C ASP A 116 7.59 4.59 9.91
N PRO A 117 8.21 5.68 10.42
CA PRO A 117 9.67 5.78 10.47
C PRO A 117 10.29 4.84 11.52
N ALA A 118 9.52 4.33 12.48
CA ALA A 118 10.02 3.44 13.52
C ALA A 118 10.15 1.99 13.02
N ALA A 119 9.31 1.58 12.07
CA ALA A 119 9.32 0.23 11.48
C ALA A 119 9.91 0.16 10.06
N THR A 120 10.26 1.31 9.48
CA THR A 120 10.85 1.41 8.14
C THR A 120 12.37 1.56 8.22
N THR A 121 13.11 0.69 7.53
CA THR A 121 14.57 0.82 7.37
C THR A 121 14.98 1.43 6.02
N MET A 122 14.07 1.41 5.05
CA MET A 122 14.29 1.98 3.73
C MET A 122 14.08 3.50 3.71
N LYS A 123 14.78 4.22 2.83
CA LYS A 123 14.62 5.68 2.66
C LYS A 123 13.54 6.01 1.64
N VAL A 124 12.36 5.43 1.79
CA VAL A 124 11.20 5.70 0.93
C VAL A 124 10.64 7.08 1.28
N THR A 125 10.33 7.88 0.27
CA THR A 125 9.75 9.22 0.47
C THR A 125 8.52 9.48 -0.38
N GLU A 126 8.23 8.61 -1.35
CA GLU A 126 7.18 8.84 -2.34
C GLU A 126 6.18 7.68 -2.29
N VAL A 127 5.11 7.92 -1.55
CA VAL A 127 3.96 7.04 -1.38
C VAL A 127 2.71 7.90 -1.53
N TRP A 128 1.76 7.47 -2.34
CA TRP A 128 0.52 8.21 -2.54
C TRP A 128 -0.63 7.29 -2.93
N ALA A 129 -1.86 7.74 -2.71
CA ALA A 129 -3.06 7.07 -3.14
C ALA A 129 -3.77 7.84 -4.26
N GLU A 130 -4.27 7.14 -5.27
CA GLU A 130 -5.02 7.70 -6.39
C GLU A 130 -6.06 6.67 -6.86
N ALA A 131 -7.34 7.06 -6.95
CA ALA A 131 -8.43 6.22 -7.49
C ALA A 131 -8.52 4.79 -6.90
N GLY A 132 -8.37 4.63 -5.59
CA GLY A 132 -8.41 3.32 -4.91
C GLY A 132 -7.13 2.49 -5.06
N ALA A 133 -6.08 3.06 -5.68
CA ALA A 133 -4.77 2.45 -5.79
C ALA A 133 -3.74 3.15 -4.89
N LEU A 134 -2.95 2.38 -4.18
CA LEU A 134 -1.78 2.83 -3.42
C LEU A 134 -0.51 2.60 -4.25
N TYR A 135 0.28 3.65 -4.44
CA TYR A 135 1.54 3.64 -5.16
C TYR A 135 2.69 3.83 -4.18
N ILE A 136 3.72 3.00 -4.32
CA ILE A 136 4.93 3.02 -3.50
C ILE A 136 6.12 3.06 -4.44
N ASN A 137 6.79 4.21 -4.56
CA ASN A 137 7.96 4.34 -5.42
C ASN A 137 9.23 4.00 -4.64
N VAL A 138 9.95 2.97 -5.11
CA VAL A 138 11.22 2.50 -4.56
C VAL A 138 12.39 2.70 -5.53
N SER A 139 12.18 3.51 -6.57
CA SER A 139 13.17 3.82 -7.60
C SER A 139 14.51 4.23 -7.01
N GLY A 140 15.58 3.61 -7.50
CA GLY A 140 16.95 3.86 -7.06
C GLY A 140 17.26 3.52 -5.60
N LEU A 141 16.33 2.93 -4.84
CA LEU A 141 16.60 2.54 -3.46
C LEU A 141 17.39 1.23 -3.39
N GLY A 142 18.17 1.06 -2.31
CA GLY A 142 18.78 -0.21 -1.98
C GLY A 142 17.77 -1.14 -1.31
N TYR A 143 17.87 -2.45 -1.57
CA TYR A 143 17.11 -3.48 -0.87
C TYR A 143 18.03 -4.61 -0.40
N GLY A 144 17.59 -5.33 0.62
CA GLY A 144 18.26 -6.52 1.15
C GLY A 144 17.51 -7.12 2.34
N PRO A 145 18.04 -8.17 2.98
CA PRO A 145 17.35 -8.94 4.02
C PRO A 145 16.90 -8.15 5.26
N THR A 146 17.44 -6.94 5.46
CA THR A 146 17.08 -6.04 6.56
C THR A 146 16.22 -4.85 6.10
N SER A 147 15.88 -4.78 4.81
CA SER A 147 15.06 -3.72 4.23
C SER A 147 13.59 -3.98 4.52
N THR A 148 12.95 -3.02 5.16
CA THR A 148 11.53 -3.00 5.49
C THR A 148 10.95 -1.63 5.17
N LEU A 149 9.68 -1.64 4.75
CA LEU A 149 8.83 -0.47 4.65
C LEU A 149 7.52 -0.80 5.36
N ALA A 150 7.09 0.08 6.26
CA ALA A 150 5.79 0.00 6.90
C ALA A 150 5.00 1.28 6.62
N LEU A 151 3.74 1.10 6.23
CA LEU A 151 2.80 2.19 5.94
C LEU A 151 1.63 2.10 6.91
N ASP A 152 1.38 3.18 7.64
CA ASP A 152 0.16 3.36 8.44
C ASP A 152 -0.90 4.03 7.57
N LEU A 153 -2.14 3.54 7.69
CA LEU A 153 -3.25 3.93 6.83
C LEU A 153 -4.43 4.43 7.65
N GLU A 154 -5.02 5.54 7.22
CA GLU A 154 -6.37 5.93 7.63
C GLU A 154 -7.32 5.49 6.52
N VAL A 155 -8.14 4.48 6.82
CA VAL A 155 -9.06 3.87 5.86
C VAL A 155 -10.44 4.46 6.05
N ALA A 156 -11.05 4.92 4.97
CA ALA A 156 -12.40 5.45 4.97
C ALA A 156 -13.44 4.34 5.22
N ASP A 157 -14.60 4.73 5.73
CA ASP A 157 -15.77 3.87 5.90
C ASP A 157 -16.43 3.57 4.55
N CYS A 158 -15.77 2.71 3.77
CA CYS A 158 -16.29 2.24 2.51
C CYS A 158 -17.02 0.90 2.69
N PRO A 159 -18.23 0.72 2.13
CA PRO A 159 -18.86 -0.59 2.07
C PRO A 159 -17.93 -1.63 1.43
N LEU A 160 -17.96 -2.85 1.95
CA LEU A 160 -17.41 -4.01 1.24
C LEU A 160 -18.38 -4.31 0.07
N SER A 161 -17.87 -4.31 -1.16
CA SER A 161 -18.63 -4.64 -2.37
C SER A 161 -18.93 -6.14 -2.45
#